data_AF-A0A2E4B5Q4-F1
#
_entry.id   AF-A0A2E4B5Q4-F1
#
_cell.length_a   1.000
_cell.length_b   1.000
_cell.length_c   1.000
_cell.angle_alpha   90.00
_cell.angle_beta   90.00
_cell.angle_gamma   90.00
#
_symmetry.space_group_name_H-M   'P 1'
#
loop_
_entity.id
_entity.type
_entity.pdbx_description
1 polymer ?
#
loop_
_entity_poly.entity_id
_entity_poly.type
_entity_poly.pdbx_seq_one_letter_code
_entity_poly.pdbx_strand_id
1 'polypeptide(L)'
;MVEFITQHTNVDWVNDKAYDLGCSKKRPDLVSDLGSHILIIECDENKHKHGDYTCENKRIMELSQDFSENNIHRPIVIIRFNPDTYIDSNNQKIESCWKAGKDGILRIKNKEHWDLRLNKLLDIIHHYIANKPTKDVNFEYLFYDE
;
A
#
# COMPACT_ATOMS: atom_id res chain seq x y z
N MET A 1 10.44 -2.95 2.02
CA MET A 1 9.03 -3.38 1.88
C MET A 1 8.84 -4.18 0.59
N VAL A 2 9.05 -3.58 -0.58
CA VAL A 2 8.90 -4.23 -1.90
C VAL A 2 9.62 -5.57 -1.98
N GLU A 3 10.93 -5.59 -1.74
CA GLU A 3 11.73 -6.83 -1.78
C GLU A 3 11.17 -7.92 -0.85
N PHE A 4 10.84 -7.55 0.39
CA PHE A 4 10.25 -8.46 1.36
C PHE A 4 8.94 -9.07 0.83
N ILE A 5 8.03 -8.27 0.28
CA ILE A 5 6.76 -8.78 -0.27
C ILE A 5 7.02 -9.74 -1.43
N THR A 6 7.88 -9.35 -2.38
CA THR A 6 8.18 -10.18 -3.56
C THR A 6 8.85 -11.50 -3.23
N GLN A 7 9.60 -11.57 -2.11
CA GLN A 7 10.24 -12.81 -1.64
C GLN A 7 9.29 -13.74 -0.89
N HIS A 8 8.17 -13.22 -0.36
CA HIS A 8 7.25 -13.95 0.52
C HIS A 8 5.86 -14.16 -0.10
N THR A 9 5.70 -13.87 -1.39
CA THR A 9 4.46 -14.06 -2.14
C THR A 9 4.76 -14.70 -3.49
N ASN A 10 3.85 -15.53 -3.98
CA ASN A 10 3.99 -16.22 -5.25
C ASN A 10 2.93 -15.74 -6.24
N VAL A 11 2.97 -14.44 -6.54
CA VAL A 11 2.11 -13.77 -7.53
C VAL A 11 2.95 -12.82 -8.36
N ASP A 12 2.47 -12.51 -9.56
CA ASP A 12 3.16 -11.58 -10.44
C ASP A 12 2.95 -10.15 -9.94
N TRP A 13 4.06 -9.52 -9.55
CA TRP A 13 4.10 -8.13 -9.14
C TRP A 13 4.64 -7.27 -10.27
N VAL A 14 3.85 -6.28 -10.66
CA VAL A 14 4.35 -5.17 -11.44
C VAL A 14 4.87 -4.13 -10.46
N ASN A 15 6.20 -4.09 -10.32
CA ASN A 15 6.91 -3.01 -9.67
C ASN A 15 7.17 -1.92 -10.72
N ASP A 16 6.15 -1.13 -11.02
CA ASP A 16 6.22 -0.25 -12.16
C ASP A 16 6.95 1.07 -11.83
N LYS A 17 8.22 1.13 -12.23
CA LYS A 17 8.97 2.39 -12.29
C LYS A 17 8.62 3.23 -13.53
N ALA A 18 7.56 2.95 -14.29
CA ALA A 18 7.36 3.55 -15.62
C ALA A 18 5.92 3.71 -16.17
N TYR A 19 4.82 3.60 -15.43
CA TYR A 19 3.50 4.04 -15.96
C TYR A 19 3.23 5.52 -15.63
N ASP A 20 3.28 6.37 -16.65
CA ASP A 20 3.12 7.82 -16.60
C ASP A 20 1.68 8.20 -16.99
N LEU A 21 0.81 8.38 -16.00
CA LEU A 21 -0.57 8.81 -16.19
C LEU A 21 -0.89 9.96 -15.21
N GLY A 22 -0.62 11.19 -15.65
CA GLY A 22 -1.45 12.39 -15.38
C GLY A 22 -1.75 12.85 -13.94
N CYS A 23 -1.43 14.14 -13.70
CA CYS A 23 -1.77 15.02 -12.57
C CYS A 23 -1.21 14.73 -11.17
N SER A 24 -0.84 13.49 -10.84
CA SER A 24 0.13 13.24 -9.77
C SER A 24 1.15 12.22 -10.27
N LYS A 25 2.43 12.56 -10.25
CA LYS A 25 3.52 11.65 -10.66
C LYS A 25 3.73 10.48 -9.68
N LYS A 26 2.70 10.16 -8.87
CA LYS A 26 2.78 9.19 -7.79
C LYS A 26 2.31 7.85 -8.33
N ARG A 27 3.22 6.88 -8.31
CA ARG A 27 3.00 5.51 -8.77
C ARG A 27 2.78 4.63 -7.54
N PRO A 28 1.92 3.61 -7.63
CA PRO A 28 1.83 2.64 -6.55
C PRO A 28 3.15 1.88 -6.44
N ASP A 29 3.56 1.51 -5.23
CA ASP A 29 4.81 0.78 -5.04
C ASP A 29 4.75 -0.64 -5.61
N LEU A 30 3.57 -1.26 -5.53
CA LEU A 30 3.31 -2.59 -6.05
C LEU A 30 1.87 -2.71 -6.56
N VAL A 31 1.72 -3.37 -7.71
CA VAL A 31 0.42 -3.78 -8.26
C VAL A 31 0.50 -5.24 -8.66
N SER A 32 -0.53 -6.02 -8.36
CA SER A 32 -0.68 -7.39 -8.86
C SER A 32 -2.09 -7.60 -9.39
N ASP A 33 -2.17 -8.17 -10.59
CA ASP A 33 -3.44 -8.65 -11.15
C ASP A 33 -3.62 -10.12 -10.76
N LEU A 34 -4.56 -10.39 -9.87
CA LEU A 34 -4.85 -11.73 -9.36
C LEU A 34 -5.89 -12.47 -10.21
N GLY A 35 -6.24 -11.93 -11.39
CA GLY A 35 -7.31 -12.37 -12.27
C GLY A 35 -8.71 -12.02 -11.73
N SER A 36 -8.97 -12.30 -10.45
CA SER A 36 -10.26 -12.09 -9.79
C SER A 36 -10.49 -10.64 -9.33
N HIS A 37 -9.41 -9.93 -9.00
CA HIS A 37 -9.37 -8.55 -8.55
C HIS A 37 -7.93 -8.03 -8.66
N ILE A 38 -7.77 -6.72 -8.54
CA ILE A 38 -6.47 -6.05 -8.55
C ILE A 38 -6.05 -5.74 -7.11
N LEU A 39 -4.80 -6.04 -6.78
CA LEU A 39 -4.20 -5.72 -5.47
C LEU A 39 -3.13 -4.65 -5.65
N ILE A 40 -3.30 -3.53 -4.95
CA ILE A 40 -2.42 -2.36 -4.98
C ILE A 40 -1.86 -2.14 -3.57
N ILE A 41 -0.56 -1.89 -3.47
CA ILE A 41 0.11 -1.59 -2.20
C ILE A 41 0.84 -0.25 -2.34
N GLU A 42 0.62 0.64 -1.39
CA GLU A 42 1.25 1.97 -1.31
C GLU A 42 1.89 2.16 0.07
N CYS A 43 3.16 2.52 0.08
CA CYS A 43 3.90 2.99 1.26
C CYS A 43 3.68 4.50 1.40
N ASP A 44 2.99 4.91 2.45
CA ASP A 44 2.66 6.31 2.70
C ASP A 44 3.69 6.93 3.66
N GLU A 45 4.88 7.21 3.13
CA GLU A 45 5.93 7.92 3.88
C GLU A 45 5.55 9.40 4.09
N ASN A 46 5.75 9.88 5.31
CA ASN A 46 5.44 11.23 5.80
C ASN A 46 3.95 11.57 5.94
N LYS A 47 3.06 10.57 6.06
CA LYS A 47 1.60 10.74 6.15
C LYS A 47 1.16 11.81 5.15
N HIS A 48 1.12 11.50 3.85
CA HIS A 48 0.60 12.46 2.88
C HIS A 48 -0.70 13.03 3.45
N LYS A 49 -0.68 14.34 3.77
CA LYS A 49 -1.82 15.02 4.38
C LYS A 49 -3.04 14.58 3.57
N HIS A 50 -4.06 14.11 4.28
CA HIS A 50 -5.38 13.68 3.82
C HIS A 50 -6.09 14.64 2.81
N GLY A 51 -5.43 15.67 2.25
CA GLY A 51 -5.99 16.70 1.38
C GLY A 51 -6.03 16.37 -0.12
N ASP A 52 -5.40 15.30 -0.60
CA ASP A 52 -5.32 14.97 -2.04
C ASP A 52 -6.27 13.82 -2.50
N TYR A 53 -7.20 13.36 -1.64
CA TYR A 53 -8.07 12.21 -1.93
C TYR A 53 -8.91 12.33 -3.21
N THR A 54 -9.22 13.54 -3.65
CA THR A 54 -10.00 13.74 -4.87
C THR A 54 -9.24 13.29 -6.12
N CYS A 55 -7.93 13.53 -6.16
CA CYS A 55 -7.08 13.04 -7.25
C CYS A 55 -6.84 11.53 -7.13
N GLU A 56 -6.69 11.03 -5.91
CA GLU A 56 -6.47 9.60 -5.66
C GLU A 56 -7.70 8.75 -6.04
N ASN A 57 -8.92 9.18 -5.67
CA ASN A 57 -10.15 8.51 -6.09
C ASN A 57 -10.30 8.48 -7.60
N LYS A 58 -9.96 9.58 -8.28
CA LYS A 58 -9.98 9.66 -9.73
C LYS A 58 -8.97 8.69 -10.36
N ARG A 59 -7.76 8.63 -9.82
CA ARG A 59 -6.70 7.69 -10.23
C ARG A 59 -7.11 6.23 -10.02
N ILE A 60 -7.79 5.92 -8.91
CA ILE A 60 -8.31 4.57 -8.65
C ILE A 60 -9.39 4.20 -9.67
N MET A 61 -10.26 5.15 -10.03
CA MET A 61 -11.24 4.94 -11.09
C MET A 61 -10.57 4.74 -12.46
N GLU A 62 -9.54 5.52 -12.79
CA GLU A 62 -8.76 5.38 -14.02
C GLU A 62 -8.04 4.02 -14.08
N LEU A 63 -7.37 3.59 -13.00
CA LEU A 63 -6.78 2.26 -12.91
C LEU A 63 -7.84 1.17 -13.06
N SER A 64 -9.02 1.32 -12.44
CA SER A 64 -10.12 0.38 -12.60
C SER A 64 -10.58 0.23 -14.04
N GLN A 65 -10.60 1.34 -14.79
CA GLN A 65 -10.91 1.34 -16.22
C GLN A 65 -9.81 0.66 -17.03
N ASP A 66 -8.54 0.98 -16.75
CA ASP A 66 -7.39 0.38 -17.45
C ASP A 66 -7.33 -1.15 -17.25
N PHE A 67 -7.71 -1.62 -16.06
CA PHE A 67 -7.76 -3.05 -15.75
C PHE A 67 -9.09 -3.73 -16.13
N SER A 68 -10.03 -3.02 -16.74
CA SER A 68 -11.32 -3.59 -17.15
C SER A 68 -11.23 -4.22 -18.55
N GLU A 69 -11.11 -5.55 -18.61
CA GLU A 69 -11.16 -6.29 -19.88
C GLU A 69 -12.61 -6.62 -20.25
N ASN A 70 -12.99 -6.42 -21.52
CA ASN A 70 -14.32 -6.77 -22.06
C ASN A 70 -15.52 -6.17 -21.29
N ASN A 71 -15.36 -4.99 -20.68
CA ASN A 71 -16.33 -4.35 -19.77
C ASN A 71 -16.62 -5.14 -18.47
N ILE A 72 -15.75 -6.08 -18.10
CA ILE A 72 -15.84 -6.78 -16.82
C ILE A 72 -15.10 -5.93 -15.79
N HIS A 73 -15.86 -5.29 -14.90
CA HIS A 73 -15.30 -4.60 -13.76
C HIS A 73 -14.70 -5.61 -12.77
N ARG A 74 -13.44 -5.40 -12.40
CA ARG A 74 -12.74 -6.20 -11.41
C ARG A 74 -12.60 -5.39 -10.13
N PRO A 75 -12.92 -5.98 -8.96
CA PRO A 75 -12.69 -5.30 -7.70
C PRO A 75 -11.24 -4.86 -7.52
N ILE A 76 -11.04 -3.81 -6.72
CA ILE A 76 -9.71 -3.28 -6.39
C ILE A 76 -9.54 -3.27 -4.88
N VAL A 77 -8.42 -3.80 -4.43
CA VAL A 77 -7.96 -3.73 -3.04
C VAL A 77 -6.75 -2.83 -2.97
N ILE A 78 -6.78 -1.86 -2.07
CA ILE A 78 -5.70 -0.90 -1.87
C ILE A 78 -5.24 -1.00 -0.43
N ILE A 79 -4.01 -1.47 -0.24
CA ILE A 79 -3.38 -1.53 1.07
C ILE A 79 -2.45 -0.34 1.20
N ARG A 80 -2.76 0.54 2.15
CA ARG A 80 -1.92 1.67 2.53
C ARG A 80 -1.13 1.33 3.77
N PHE A 81 0.18 1.40 3.65
CA PHE A 81 1.11 1.01 4.68
C PHE A 81 1.87 2.23 5.18
N ASN A 82 1.62 2.61 6.43
CA ASN A 82 2.35 3.72 7.07
C ASN A 82 3.57 3.17 7.83
N PRO A 83 4.81 3.52 7.47
CA PRO A 83 6.01 3.16 8.23
C PRO A 83 6.36 4.17 9.34
N ASP A 84 5.63 5.29 9.41
CA ASP A 84 5.88 6.38 10.33
C ASP A 84 5.15 6.27 11.67
N THR A 85 5.24 7.34 12.45
CA THR A 85 4.60 7.43 13.76
C THR A 85 3.08 7.41 13.60
N TYR A 86 2.36 6.75 14.50
CA TYR A 86 0.91 6.81 14.56
C TYR A 86 0.40 6.75 16.01
N ILE A 87 -0.88 7.00 16.21
CA ILE A 87 -1.59 6.87 17.49
C ILE A 87 -2.46 5.62 17.43
N ASP A 88 -2.28 4.68 18.36
CA ASP A 88 -3.12 3.48 18.43
C ASP A 88 -4.47 3.75 19.10
N SER A 89 -5.36 2.76 19.10
CA SER A 89 -6.67 2.83 19.77
C SER A 89 -6.62 3.06 21.28
N ASN A 90 -5.46 2.85 21.91
CA ASN A 90 -5.24 3.16 23.32
C ASN A 90 -4.72 4.60 23.52
N ASN A 91 -4.72 5.41 22.48
CA ASN A 91 -4.16 6.76 22.45
C ASN A 91 -2.65 6.80 22.75
N GLN A 92 -1.94 5.71 22.48
CA GLN A 92 -0.50 5.61 22.64
C GLN A 92 0.21 5.97 21.34
N LYS A 93 1.24 6.81 21.46
CA LYS A 93 2.08 7.20 20.33
C LYS A 93 3.08 6.08 20.02
N ILE A 94 2.89 5.42 18.88
CA ILE A 94 3.83 4.43 18.36
C ILE A 94 4.82 5.14 17.44
N GLU A 95 6.11 5.05 17.76
CA GLU A 95 7.16 5.74 17.01
C GLU A 95 7.38 5.18 15.59
N SER A 96 7.90 6.04 14.71
CA SER A 96 8.35 5.67 13.35
C SER A 96 9.43 4.59 13.39
N CYS A 97 9.41 3.71 12.38
CA CYS A 97 10.45 2.71 12.16
C CYS A 97 11.78 3.34 11.72
N TRP A 98 11.80 4.63 11.36
CA TRP A 98 12.96 5.32 10.82
C TRP A 98 13.67 6.22 11.84
N LYS A 99 14.98 6.39 11.65
CA LYS A 99 15.80 7.42 12.30
C LYS A 99 16.72 8.05 11.26
N ALA A 100 16.76 9.38 11.24
CA ALA A 100 17.75 10.11 10.46
C ALA A 100 19.14 9.98 11.10
N GLY A 101 20.12 9.54 10.31
CA GLY A 101 21.53 9.64 10.68
C GLY A 101 22.04 11.07 10.66
N LYS A 102 23.27 11.28 11.13
CA LYS A 102 23.94 12.60 11.06
C LYS A 102 24.17 13.08 9.62
N ASP A 103 24.14 12.15 8.68
CA ASP A 103 24.24 12.34 7.23
C ASP A 103 22.88 12.60 6.55
N GLY A 104 21.78 12.64 7.31
CA GLY A 104 20.43 12.79 6.77
C GLY A 104 19.83 11.51 6.18
N ILE A 105 20.56 10.40 6.19
CA ILE A 105 20.08 9.12 5.64
C ILE A 105 19.19 8.43 6.66
N LEU A 106 17.95 8.10 6.27
CA LEU A 106 17.03 7.32 7.08
C LEU A 106 17.52 5.88 7.21
N ARG A 107 17.51 5.38 8.44
CA ARG A 107 17.86 3.99 8.78
C ARG A 107 16.77 3.41 9.66
N ILE A 108 16.64 2.09 9.63
CA ILE A 108 15.73 1.39 10.55
C ILE A 108 16.20 1.67 11.98
N LYS A 109 15.35 2.34 12.77
CA LYS A 109 15.55 2.66 14.19
C LYS A 109 15.23 1.45 15.06
N ASN A 110 14.11 0.80 14.77
CA ASN A 110 13.58 -0.32 15.54
C ASN A 110 13.18 -1.43 14.55
N LYS A 111 14.01 -2.47 14.51
CA LYS A 111 13.82 -3.61 13.63
C LYS A 111 12.57 -4.41 14.02
N GLU A 112 12.31 -4.61 15.31
CA GLU A 112 11.14 -5.36 15.78
C GLU A 112 9.83 -4.70 15.35
N HIS A 113 9.73 -3.38 15.49
CA HIS A 113 8.56 -2.63 15.01
C HIS A 113 8.43 -2.73 13.50
N TRP A 114 9.53 -2.69 12.77
CA TRP A 114 9.51 -2.82 11.31
C TRP A 114 9.05 -4.21 10.87
N ASP A 115 9.59 -5.26 11.48
CA ASP A 115 9.25 -6.65 11.19
C ASP A 115 7.77 -6.93 11.56
N LEU A 116 7.28 -6.40 12.69
CA LEU A 116 5.87 -6.47 13.07
C LEU A 116 4.97 -5.86 11.98
N ARG A 117 5.34 -4.68 11.48
CA ARG A 117 4.58 -3.99 10.43
C ARG A 117 4.59 -4.78 9.12
N LEU A 118 5.75 -5.28 8.70
CA LEU A 118 5.89 -6.08 7.48
C LEU A 118 5.11 -7.40 7.57
N ASN A 119 5.14 -8.08 8.71
CA ASN A 119 4.38 -9.31 8.90
C ASN A 119 2.87 -9.05 8.83
N LYS A 120 2.38 -7.98 9.47
CA LYS A 120 0.97 -7.61 9.37
C LYS A 120 0.56 -7.27 7.94
N LEU A 121 1.41 -6.54 7.20
CA LEU A 121 1.20 -6.27 5.78
C LEU A 121 1.11 -7.57 4.97
N LEU A 122 2.03 -8.50 5.22
CA LEU A 122 2.07 -9.80 4.55
C LEU A 122 0.80 -10.63 4.82
N ASP A 123 0.32 -10.65 6.06
CA ASP A 123 -0.92 -11.36 6.43
C ASP A 123 -2.12 -10.86 5.62
N ILE A 124 -2.24 -9.53 5.45
CA ILE A 124 -3.32 -8.92 4.67
C ILE A 124 -3.16 -9.21 3.17
N ILE A 125 -1.92 -9.17 2.65
CA ILE A 125 -1.64 -9.56 1.26
C ILE A 125 -2.03 -11.02 1.03
N HIS A 126 -1.64 -11.94 1.90
CA HIS A 126 -2.01 -13.36 1.79
C HIS A 126 -3.52 -13.57 1.88
N HIS A 127 -4.21 -12.80 2.73
CA HIS A 127 -5.67 -12.83 2.78
C HIS A 127 -6.28 -12.49 1.41
N TYR A 128 -5.85 -11.41 0.77
CA TYR A 128 -6.40 -11.02 -0.54
C TYR A 128 -5.91 -11.87 -1.71
N ILE A 129 -4.71 -12.46 -1.64
CA ILE A 129 -4.30 -13.48 -2.61
C ILE A 129 -5.26 -14.69 -2.55
N ALA A 130 -5.66 -15.11 -1.35
CA ALA A 130 -6.50 -16.29 -1.16
C ALA A 130 -8.01 -16.01 -1.32
N ASN A 131 -8.45 -14.76 -1.15
CA ASN A 131 -9.87 -14.41 -1.05
C ASN A 131 -10.21 -13.22 -1.94
N LYS A 132 -11.26 -13.38 -2.76
CA LYS A 132 -11.80 -12.28 -3.55
C LYS A 132 -12.54 -11.29 -2.63
N PRO A 133 -12.32 -9.97 -2.76
CA PRO A 133 -13.10 -8.96 -2.04
C PRO A 133 -14.56 -8.96 -2.47
N THR A 134 -15.44 -8.53 -1.56
CA THR A 134 -16.88 -8.42 -1.81
C THR A 134 -17.31 -7.05 -2.32
N LYS A 135 -16.53 -6.00 -2.04
CA LYS A 135 -16.79 -4.65 -2.55
C LYS A 135 -15.98 -4.40 -3.81
N ASP A 136 -16.47 -3.51 -4.65
CA ASP A 136 -15.78 -3.06 -5.86
C ASP A 136 -14.47 -2.35 -5.53
N VAL A 137 -14.44 -1.60 -4.43
CA VAL A 137 -13.22 -0.95 -3.92
C VAL A 137 -13.10 -1.19 -2.42
N ASN A 138 -11.95 -1.74 -2.02
CA ASN A 138 -11.56 -2.02 -0.65
C ASN A 138 -10.30 -1.22 -0.29
N PHE A 139 -10.31 -0.56 0.86
CA PHE A 139 -9.13 0.10 1.41
C PHE A 139 -8.76 -0.53 2.75
N GLU A 140 -7.49 -0.89 2.88
CA GLU A 140 -6.88 -1.35 4.14
C GLU A 140 -5.84 -0.32 4.57
N TYR A 141 -6.04 0.29 5.74
CA TYR A 141 -5.12 1.26 6.32
C TYR A 141 -4.33 0.59 7.43
N LEU A 142 -3.04 0.38 7.23
CA LEU A 142 -2.16 -0.27 8.19
C LEU A 142 -1.29 0.78 8.90
N PHE A 143 -1.39 0.79 10.23
CA PHE A 143 -0.59 1.65 11.12
C PHE A 143 -0.89 3.15 10.97
N TYR A 144 -2.16 3.50 10.80
CA TYR A 144 -2.65 4.89 10.83
C TYR A 144 -3.19 5.26 12.21
N ASP A 145 -3.47 6.54 12.42
CA ASP A 145 -4.10 7.00 13.66
C ASP A 145 -5.52 6.41 13.76
N GLU A 146 -5.86 5.82 14.91
CA GLU A 146 -7.18 5.23 15.23
C GLU A 146 -8.09 6.18 16.03
#